data_AF-A0A2W4ICK7-F1
#
_entry.id   AF-A0A2W4ICK7-F1
#
_cell.length_a   1.000
_cell.length_b   1.000
_cell.length_c   1.000
_cell.angle_alpha   90.00
_cell.angle_beta   90.00
_cell.angle_gamma   90.00
#
_symmetry.space_group_name_H-M   'P 1'
#
loop_
_entity.id
_entity.type
_entity.pdbx_description
1 polymer ?
#
loop_
_entity_poly.entity_id
_entity_poly.type
_entity_poly.pdbx_seq_one_letter_code
_entity_poly.pdbx_strand_id
1 'polypeptide(L)'
;MTEDKTDSNYYSKTMPGRGRRKLPSRLERRLRRGYVLVAARKMNLRFPTVNAYLSEEKRDELKAQLAAGDILLKDDCKFPLAQLSASVFKSFWIHSGVYAGSNEVIDIGSKPYVSVVNVDEFLKASKIAILRPRYKDSADVQSALSFLRNKLGKPFNSKFDLTKTNSFYCTQLIYETLKQLPNAIELHVSQVFGKPAILYSDIEGSKDIELVSIAKISRIQQLFAHAPSYSALIAGGSLAWKLNPSLTFPGSFTGLATLLFFSNNKPKQKHKKSLSAHAN
;
A
#
# COMPACT_ATOMS: atom_id res chain seq x y z
N MET A 1 -82.56 -20.08 2.39
CA MET A 1 -82.80 -18.68 2.83
C MET A 1 -81.72 -18.40 3.85
N THR A 2 -80.72 -17.56 3.64
CA THR A 2 -80.54 -16.33 2.85
C THR A 2 -79.07 -16.26 2.40
N GLU A 3 -78.79 -16.22 1.09
CA GLU A 3 -78.22 -15.06 0.38
C GLU A 3 -77.36 -14.12 1.23
N ASP A 4 -76.05 -14.11 0.96
CA ASP A 4 -75.21 -12.93 1.12
C ASP A 4 -74.26 -12.82 -0.08
N LYS A 5 -74.50 -11.80 -0.92
CA LYS A 5 -73.70 -11.43 -2.09
C LYS A 5 -72.86 -10.23 -1.68
N THR A 6 -71.54 -10.43 -1.56
CA THR A 6 -70.59 -9.34 -1.38
C THR A 6 -69.74 -9.18 -2.65
N ASP A 7 -70.04 -8.09 -3.35
CA ASP A 7 -69.21 -7.52 -4.40
C ASP A 7 -67.84 -7.12 -3.85
N SER A 8 -66.76 -7.47 -4.56
CA SER A 8 -65.52 -6.69 -4.44
C SER A 8 -64.82 -6.54 -5.80
N ASN A 9 -65.03 -5.36 -6.37
CA ASN A 9 -64.23 -4.77 -7.44
C ASN A 9 -62.75 -4.73 -7.02
N TYR A 10 -61.95 -5.65 -7.54
CA TYR A 10 -60.49 -5.63 -7.37
C TYR A 10 -59.83 -4.83 -8.50
N TYR A 11 -59.29 -3.68 -8.13
CA TYR A 11 -58.52 -2.74 -8.96
C TYR A 11 -57.46 -3.42 -9.86
N SER A 12 -57.60 -3.30 -11.18
CA SER A 12 -56.54 -3.63 -12.15
C SER A 12 -55.57 -2.45 -12.29
N LYS A 13 -54.54 -2.43 -11.43
CA LYS A 13 -53.45 -1.45 -11.51
C LYS A 13 -52.54 -1.78 -12.69
N THR A 14 -52.69 -1.06 -13.79
CA THR A 14 -51.84 -1.17 -14.98
C THR A 14 -50.40 -0.78 -14.64
N MET A 15 -49.48 -1.74 -14.74
CA MET A 15 -48.05 -1.51 -14.57
C MET A 15 -47.51 -0.69 -15.76
N PRO A 16 -46.78 0.42 -15.53
CA PRO A 16 -46.17 1.18 -16.62
C PRO A 16 -45.14 0.32 -17.35
N GLY A 17 -45.31 0.24 -18.68
CA GLY A 17 -44.48 -0.58 -19.56
C GLY A 17 -42.99 -0.28 -19.40
N ARG A 18 -42.22 -1.29 -19.01
CA ARG A 18 -40.75 -1.21 -18.98
C ARG A 18 -40.23 -1.10 -20.40
N GLY A 19 -39.98 0.13 -20.86
CA GLY A 19 -39.31 0.39 -22.13
C GLY A 19 -37.99 -0.38 -22.22
N ARG A 20 -37.86 -1.23 -23.25
CA ARG A 20 -36.64 -2.00 -23.53
C ARG A 20 -35.47 -1.03 -23.73
N ARG A 21 -34.62 -0.89 -22.72
CA ARG A 21 -33.32 -0.21 -22.88
C ARG A 21 -32.50 -1.00 -23.89
N LYS A 22 -32.25 -0.40 -25.07
CA LYS A 22 -31.35 -0.97 -26.06
C LYS A 22 -29.97 -1.11 -25.43
N LEU A 23 -29.53 -2.35 -25.24
CA LEU A 23 -28.17 -2.63 -24.77
C LEU A 23 -27.17 -2.17 -25.84
N PRO A 24 -26.08 -1.49 -25.44
CA PRO A 24 -25.08 -1.03 -26.39
C PRO A 24 -24.45 -2.22 -27.11
N SER A 25 -24.23 -2.01 -28.41
CA SER A 25 -23.72 -3.05 -29.30
C SER A 25 -22.34 -3.52 -28.82
N ARG A 26 -21.96 -4.77 -29.17
CA ARG A 26 -20.63 -5.30 -28.83
C ARG A 26 -19.50 -4.41 -29.38
N LEU A 27 -19.76 -3.71 -30.49
CA LEU A 27 -18.81 -2.80 -31.13
C LEU A 27 -18.61 -1.51 -30.32
N GLU A 28 -19.68 -0.88 -29.83
CA GLU A 28 -19.59 0.31 -28.98
C GLU A 28 -18.82 0.03 -27.68
N ARG A 29 -19.02 -1.16 -27.09
CA ARG A 29 -18.27 -1.58 -25.90
C ARG A 29 -16.77 -1.73 -26.18
N ARG A 30 -16.38 -2.22 -27.35
CA ARG A 30 -14.97 -2.33 -27.75
C ARG A 30 -14.36 -0.97 -28.04
N LEU A 31 -15.06 -0.10 -28.76
CA LEU A 31 -14.59 1.25 -29.10
C LEU A 31 -14.42 2.13 -27.84
N ARG A 32 -15.37 2.10 -26.90
CA ARG A 32 -15.25 2.84 -25.63
C ARG A 32 -14.05 2.37 -24.81
N ARG A 33 -13.80 1.06 -24.72
CA ARG A 33 -12.63 0.52 -24.01
C ARG A 33 -11.31 0.93 -24.69
N GLY A 34 -11.25 0.87 -26.01
CA GLY A 34 -10.08 1.32 -26.78
C GLY A 34 -9.80 2.80 -26.56
N TYR A 35 -10.83 3.65 -26.64
CA TYR A 35 -10.68 5.10 -26.50
C TYR A 35 -10.25 5.51 -25.08
N VAL A 36 -10.81 4.89 -24.04
CA VAL A 36 -10.43 5.16 -22.65
C VAL A 36 -8.98 4.73 -22.38
N LEU A 37 -8.56 3.56 -22.88
CA LEU A 37 -7.18 3.09 -22.72
C LEU A 37 -6.19 3.96 -23.50
N VAL A 38 -6.53 4.35 -24.73
CA VAL A 38 -5.69 5.25 -25.54
C VAL A 38 -5.63 6.65 -24.92
N ALA A 39 -6.74 7.18 -24.41
CA ALA A 39 -6.78 8.46 -23.73
C ALA A 39 -5.98 8.44 -22.43
N ALA A 40 -6.14 7.41 -21.59
CA ALA A 40 -5.33 7.25 -20.37
C ALA A 40 -3.82 7.12 -20.67
N ARG A 41 -3.47 6.43 -21.77
CA ARG A 41 -2.08 6.23 -22.19
C ARG A 41 -1.47 7.47 -22.85
N LYS A 42 -2.23 8.20 -23.68
CA LYS A 42 -1.81 9.49 -24.29
C LYS A 42 -1.72 10.61 -23.27
N MET A 43 -2.59 10.59 -22.26
CA MET A 43 -2.62 11.66 -21.28
C MET A 43 -1.40 11.67 -20.35
N ASN A 44 -0.59 10.61 -20.31
CA ASN A 44 0.67 10.52 -19.55
C ASN A 44 0.58 11.31 -18.23
N LEU A 45 -0.57 11.16 -17.54
CA LEU A 45 -1.03 12.06 -16.48
C LEU A 45 -0.17 11.76 -15.26
N ARG A 46 1.05 12.28 -15.28
CA ARG A 46 1.82 12.56 -14.09
C ARG A 46 1.08 13.70 -13.43
N PHE A 47 0.06 13.36 -12.65
CA PHE A 47 -0.42 14.31 -11.65
C PHE A 47 0.81 14.70 -10.85
N PRO A 48 1.23 15.98 -10.86
CA PRO A 48 2.35 16.42 -10.05
C PRO A 48 1.88 16.33 -8.60
N THR A 49 1.98 15.13 -8.02
CA THR A 49 1.97 14.99 -6.57
C THR A 49 3.27 15.61 -6.11
N VAL A 50 3.17 16.72 -5.41
CA VAL A 50 4.32 17.27 -4.71
C VAL A 50 4.71 16.20 -3.70
N ASN A 51 5.83 15.53 -3.92
CA ASN A 51 6.23 14.45 -3.02
C ASN A 51 6.55 15.09 -1.66
N ALA A 52 5.66 14.92 -0.69
CA ALA A 52 5.94 15.32 0.68
C ALA A 52 6.84 14.26 1.29
N TYR A 53 8.10 14.62 1.51
CA TYR A 53 9.06 13.79 2.23
C TYR A 53 9.12 14.20 3.70
N LEU A 54 9.60 13.28 4.54
CA LEU A 54 10.06 13.62 5.89
C LEU A 54 11.05 14.78 5.84
N SER A 55 11.03 15.68 6.82
CA SER A 55 12.05 16.72 6.97
C SER A 55 13.44 16.11 7.20
N GLU A 56 14.49 16.88 6.94
CA GLU A 56 15.87 16.47 7.22
C GLU A 56 16.06 16.08 8.68
N GLU A 57 15.61 16.93 9.60
CA GLU A 57 15.62 16.66 11.05
C GLU A 57 14.99 15.31 11.39
N LYS A 58 13.83 14.97 10.82
CA LYS A 58 13.19 13.66 11.06
C LYS A 58 13.98 12.49 10.46
N ARG A 59 14.66 12.69 9.33
CA ARG A 59 15.55 11.66 8.77
C ARG A 59 16.79 11.48 9.64
N ASP A 60 17.32 12.56 10.21
CA ASP A 60 18.47 12.50 11.12
C ASP A 60 18.11 11.82 12.45
N GLU A 61 16.93 12.13 13.01
CA GLU A 61 16.37 11.42 14.17
C GLU A 61 16.23 9.91 13.92
N LEU A 62 15.78 9.51 12.73
CA LEU A 62 15.69 8.10 12.36
C LEU A 62 17.07 7.46 12.22
N LYS A 63 18.02 8.13 11.53
CA LYS A 63 19.39 7.63 11.35
C LYS A 63 20.09 7.38 12.69
N ALA A 64 19.86 8.25 13.67
CA ALA A 64 20.42 8.08 15.01
C ALA A 64 19.94 6.81 15.75
N GLN A 65 18.82 6.20 15.31
CA GLN A 65 18.25 4.99 15.92
C GLN A 65 18.61 3.71 15.17
N LEU A 66 19.22 3.82 13.98
CA LEU A 66 19.54 2.69 13.12
C LEU A 66 20.66 1.83 13.67
N ALA A 67 20.45 0.53 13.66
CA ALA A 67 21.47 -0.50 13.86
C ALA A 67 21.56 -1.40 12.62
N ALA A 68 22.76 -1.92 12.34
CA ALA A 68 22.94 -2.83 11.22
C ALA A 68 22.06 -4.09 11.40
N GLY A 69 21.37 -4.50 10.34
CA GLY A 69 20.34 -5.55 10.37
C GLY A 69 18.91 -5.01 10.53
N ASP A 70 18.72 -3.74 10.86
CA ASP A 70 17.37 -3.16 10.91
C ASP A 70 16.69 -3.22 9.55
N ILE A 71 15.42 -3.62 9.56
CA ILE A 71 14.53 -3.63 8.40
C ILE A 71 13.86 -2.25 8.31
N LEU A 72 14.02 -1.59 7.17
CA LEU A 72 13.39 -0.32 6.88
C LEU A 72 12.18 -0.55 6.00
N LEU A 73 11.02 -0.09 6.45
CA LEU A 73 9.80 -0.06 5.65
C LEU A 73 9.52 1.38 5.22
N LYS A 74 9.17 1.58 3.95
CA LYS A 74 8.76 2.88 3.44
C LYS A 74 7.49 2.82 2.63
N ASP A 75 6.76 3.92 2.68
CA ASP A 75 5.75 4.22 1.66
C ASP A 75 6.42 4.94 0.47
N ASP A 76 5.73 4.98 -0.67
CA ASP A 76 6.03 5.95 -1.73
C ASP A 76 4.71 6.58 -2.15
N CYS A 77 4.59 7.88 -1.92
CA CYS A 77 3.43 8.66 -2.30
C CYS A 77 3.36 8.92 -3.81
N LYS A 78 4.40 8.57 -4.60
CA LYS A 78 4.43 8.73 -6.06
C LYS A 78 3.36 7.91 -6.78
N PHE A 79 2.87 6.83 -6.18
CA PHE A 79 1.93 5.92 -6.83
C PHE A 79 0.64 5.77 -6.00
N PRO A 80 -0.33 6.69 -6.12
CA PRO A 80 -1.60 6.60 -5.40
C PRO A 80 -2.37 5.30 -5.69
N LEU A 81 -2.19 4.71 -6.88
CA LEU A 81 -2.71 3.38 -7.20
C LEU A 81 -2.02 2.26 -6.39
N ALA A 82 -0.72 2.41 -6.08
CA ALA A 82 -0.03 1.48 -5.20
C ALA A 82 -0.58 1.57 -3.77
N GLN A 83 -0.92 2.77 -3.29
CA GLN A 83 -1.59 2.96 -1.99
C GLN A 83 -2.99 2.32 -1.95
N LEU A 84 -3.74 2.39 -3.05
CA LEU A 84 -5.02 1.66 -3.19
C LEU A 84 -4.79 0.14 -3.13
N SER A 85 -3.76 -0.38 -3.79
CA SER A 85 -3.41 -1.81 -3.70
C SER A 85 -2.91 -2.22 -2.33
N ALA A 86 -2.26 -1.32 -1.58
CA ALA A 86 -1.78 -1.56 -0.22
C ALA A 86 -2.94 -1.96 0.74
N SER A 87 -4.14 -1.41 0.50
CA SER A 87 -5.36 -1.83 1.23
C SER A 87 -5.74 -3.30 1.00
N VAL A 88 -5.49 -3.84 -0.20
CA VAL A 88 -5.67 -5.27 -0.52
C VAL A 88 -4.66 -6.12 0.22
N PHE A 89 -3.44 -5.60 0.39
CA PHE A 89 -2.33 -6.27 1.10
C PHE A 89 -2.31 -6.00 2.61
N LYS A 90 -3.36 -5.37 3.16
CA LYS A 90 -3.52 -5.04 4.59
C LYS A 90 -2.34 -4.32 5.24
N SER A 91 -1.49 -3.66 4.44
CA SER A 91 -0.36 -2.89 4.95
C SER A 91 -0.23 -1.58 4.20
N PHE A 92 0.34 -0.57 4.83
CA PHE A 92 0.57 0.74 4.23
C PHE A 92 1.94 0.85 3.56
N TRP A 93 2.80 -0.14 3.78
CA TRP A 93 4.15 -0.17 3.24
C TRP A 93 4.12 -0.67 1.80
N ILE A 94 5.00 -0.11 0.97
CA ILE A 94 5.11 -0.54 -0.42
C ILE A 94 6.52 -0.97 -0.80
N HIS A 95 7.52 -0.62 0.02
CA HIS A 95 8.90 -1.00 -0.20
C HIS A 95 9.61 -1.29 1.12
N SER A 96 10.64 -2.13 1.06
CA SER A 96 11.51 -2.43 2.19
C SER A 96 12.96 -2.66 1.78
N GLY A 97 13.85 -2.44 2.73
CA GLY A 97 15.29 -2.72 2.63
C GLY A 97 15.86 -3.06 4.01
N VAL A 98 17.13 -3.45 4.06
CA VAL A 98 17.84 -3.74 5.31
C VAL A 98 19.03 -2.80 5.44
N TYR A 99 19.13 -2.10 6.57
CA TYR A 99 20.26 -1.22 6.85
C TYR A 99 21.52 -2.05 7.12
N ALA A 100 22.55 -1.86 6.30
CA ALA A 100 23.78 -2.64 6.36
C ALA A 100 24.86 -2.01 7.25
N GLY A 101 24.59 -0.83 7.83
CA GLY A 101 25.57 0.03 8.48
C GLY A 101 26.17 1.05 7.50
N SER A 102 27.02 1.95 8.00
CA SER A 102 27.82 2.88 7.18
C SER A 102 27.04 3.66 6.11
N ASN A 103 25.82 4.12 6.42
CA ASN A 103 24.96 4.86 5.48
C ASN A 103 24.44 4.04 4.29
N GLU A 104 24.47 2.71 4.38
CA GLU A 104 24.06 1.78 3.31
C GLU A 104 22.78 1.03 3.66
N VAL A 105 21.89 0.90 2.68
CA VAL A 105 20.71 0.03 2.72
C VAL A 105 20.81 -0.96 1.56
N ILE A 106 20.67 -2.25 1.84
CA ILE A 106 20.52 -3.27 0.80
C ILE A 106 19.03 -3.46 0.55
N ASP A 107 18.58 -3.18 -0.67
CA ASP A 107 17.18 -3.32 -1.05
C ASP A 107 17.01 -3.94 -2.43
N ILE A 108 15.75 -4.21 -2.78
CA ILE A 108 15.37 -4.52 -4.15
C ILE A 108 14.02 -3.89 -4.49
N GLY A 109 13.99 -2.96 -5.44
CA GLY A 109 12.82 -2.15 -5.77
C GLY A 109 13.16 -0.69 -6.05
N SER A 110 14.22 -0.14 -5.41
CA SER A 110 14.80 1.14 -5.81
C SER A 110 15.54 1.02 -7.16
N LYS A 111 16.14 -0.15 -7.40
CA LYS A 111 16.70 -0.60 -8.69
C LYS A 111 16.05 -1.93 -9.09
N PRO A 112 16.09 -2.34 -10.38
CA PRO A 112 15.49 -3.60 -10.85
C PRO A 112 16.29 -4.87 -10.46
N TYR A 113 17.18 -4.77 -9.47
CA TYR A 113 18.02 -5.83 -8.93
C TYR A 113 18.39 -5.50 -7.47
N VAL A 114 18.82 -6.51 -6.70
CA VAL A 114 19.29 -6.31 -5.32
C VAL A 114 20.50 -5.39 -5.36
N SER A 115 20.44 -4.28 -4.66
CA SER A 115 21.46 -3.23 -4.75
C SER A 115 21.70 -2.56 -3.41
N VAL A 116 22.89 -1.96 -3.29
CA VAL A 116 23.17 -1.00 -2.23
C VAL A 116 22.65 0.37 -2.66
N VAL A 117 21.91 1.01 -1.77
CA VAL A 117 21.44 2.39 -1.91
C VAL A 117 21.86 3.19 -0.68
N ASN A 118 22.04 4.49 -0.85
CA ASN A 118 22.37 5.39 0.24
C ASN A 118 21.15 5.53 1.18
N VAL A 119 21.36 5.51 2.49
CA VAL A 119 20.25 5.60 3.46
C VAL A 119 19.48 6.92 3.35
N ASP A 120 20.14 8.04 3.05
CA ASP A 120 19.47 9.33 2.86
C ASP A 120 18.55 9.30 1.63
N GLU A 121 18.94 8.57 0.58
CA GLU A 121 18.07 8.32 -0.57
C GLU A 121 16.91 7.41 -0.20
N PHE A 122 17.15 6.34 0.57
CA PHE A 122 16.11 5.42 0.99
C PHE A 122 15.05 6.12 1.86
N LEU A 123 15.48 6.98 2.78
CA LEU A 123 14.64 7.71 3.73
C LEU A 123 13.85 8.89 3.12
N LYS A 124 14.02 9.18 1.81
CA LYS A 124 13.15 10.11 1.06
C LYS A 124 11.77 9.50 0.81
N ALA A 125 10.98 9.38 1.87
CA ALA A 125 9.61 8.88 1.87
C ALA A 125 8.69 9.78 2.72
N SER A 126 7.37 9.62 2.58
CA SER A 126 6.40 10.29 3.45
C SER A 126 6.27 9.62 4.81
N LYS A 127 6.57 8.32 4.88
CA LYS A 127 6.49 7.49 6.08
C LYS A 127 7.58 6.43 6.06
N ILE A 128 8.27 6.30 7.19
CA ILE A 128 9.29 5.28 7.44
C ILE A 128 8.95 4.54 8.73
N ALA A 129 9.15 3.23 8.76
CA ALA A 129 9.28 2.45 9.99
C ALA A 129 10.62 1.74 10.04
N ILE A 130 11.20 1.69 11.23
CA ILE A 130 12.39 0.90 11.55
C ILE A 130 11.93 -0.30 12.37
N LEU A 131 12.12 -1.49 11.82
CA LEU A 131 11.85 -2.76 12.47
C LEU A 131 13.16 -3.45 12.79
N ARG A 132 13.30 -4.00 14.00
CA ARG A 132 14.49 -4.71 14.44
C ARG A 132 14.15 -6.17 14.72
N PRO A 133 14.71 -7.12 13.95
CA PRO A 133 14.66 -8.52 14.32
C PRO A 133 15.31 -8.74 15.69
N ARG A 134 14.73 -9.60 16.52
CA ARG A 134 15.28 -10.03 17.81
C ARG A 134 16.41 -11.03 17.57
N TYR A 135 17.52 -10.53 17.03
CA TYR A 135 18.75 -11.31 16.86
C TYR A 135 19.22 -11.85 18.22
N LYS A 136 19.68 -13.10 18.24
CA LYS A 136 20.18 -13.72 19.47
C LYS A 136 21.54 -13.15 19.86
N ASP A 137 22.39 -12.93 18.85
CA ASP A 137 23.75 -12.43 19.00
C ASP A 137 24.21 -11.71 17.72
N SER A 138 25.45 -11.21 17.74
CA SER A 138 26.06 -10.55 16.58
C SER A 138 26.29 -11.48 15.39
N ALA A 139 26.35 -12.80 15.60
CA ALA A 139 26.56 -13.75 14.51
C ALA A 139 25.32 -13.84 13.61
N ASP A 140 24.11 -13.75 14.19
CA ASP A 140 22.88 -13.64 13.40
C ASP A 140 22.90 -12.39 12.51
N VAL A 141 23.29 -11.22 13.05
CA VAL A 141 23.39 -9.97 12.27
C VAL A 141 24.38 -10.12 11.13
N GLN A 142 25.57 -10.67 11.39
CA GLN A 142 26.59 -10.88 10.35
C GLN A 142 26.13 -11.89 9.30
N SER A 143 25.40 -12.95 9.69
CA SER A 143 24.82 -13.90 8.75
C SER A 143 23.80 -13.22 7.84
N ALA A 144 22.90 -12.41 8.40
CA ALA A 144 21.91 -11.64 7.65
C ALA A 144 22.58 -10.76 6.58
N LEU A 145 23.58 -9.97 6.98
CA LEU A 145 24.28 -9.05 6.10
C LEU A 145 25.11 -9.79 5.05
N SER A 146 25.75 -10.91 5.42
CA SER A 146 26.50 -11.75 4.49
C SER A 146 25.58 -12.36 3.43
N PHE A 147 24.42 -12.87 3.84
CA PHE A 147 23.41 -13.37 2.90
C PHE A 147 22.97 -12.29 1.92
N LEU A 148 22.60 -11.10 2.42
CA LEU A 148 22.18 -9.98 1.58
C LEU A 148 23.25 -9.55 0.57
N ARG A 149 24.50 -9.43 1.02
CA ARG A 149 25.65 -9.12 0.14
C ARG A 149 25.84 -10.17 -0.95
N ASN A 150 25.66 -11.44 -0.61
CA ASN A 150 25.70 -12.55 -1.58
C ASN A 150 24.53 -12.55 -2.58
N LYS A 151 23.48 -11.75 -2.34
CA LYS A 151 22.36 -11.57 -3.28
C LYS A 151 22.47 -10.33 -4.15
N LEU A 152 23.49 -9.48 -3.97
CA LEU A 152 23.69 -8.30 -4.82
C LEU A 152 23.68 -8.67 -6.31
N GLY A 153 23.01 -7.84 -7.12
CA GLY A 153 22.83 -8.03 -8.56
C GLY A 153 21.70 -9.01 -8.96
N LYS A 154 21.09 -9.75 -8.02
CA LYS A 154 19.97 -10.64 -8.35
C LYS A 154 18.75 -9.83 -8.82
N PRO A 155 18.06 -10.22 -9.90
CA PRO A 155 16.99 -9.42 -10.52
C PRO A 155 15.70 -9.36 -9.68
N PHE A 156 14.87 -8.36 -9.97
CA PHE A 156 13.53 -8.23 -9.39
C PHE A 156 12.58 -9.34 -9.84
N ASN A 157 11.87 -9.93 -8.89
CA ASN A 157 10.86 -10.96 -9.11
C ASN A 157 9.50 -10.32 -9.42
N SER A 158 9.32 -9.87 -10.66
CA SER A 158 8.07 -9.24 -11.12
C SER A 158 6.83 -10.15 -11.09
N LYS A 159 7.03 -11.47 -10.95
CA LYS A 159 5.95 -12.46 -10.85
C LYS A 159 5.49 -12.71 -9.42
N PHE A 160 6.16 -12.13 -8.42
CA PHE A 160 5.90 -12.34 -6.99
C PHE A 160 5.83 -13.84 -6.63
N ASP A 161 6.67 -14.63 -7.27
CA ASP A 161 6.71 -16.08 -7.11
C ASP A 161 7.71 -16.46 -6.01
N LEU A 162 7.22 -16.84 -4.83
CA LEU A 162 8.03 -17.16 -3.67
C LEU A 162 8.95 -18.37 -3.89
N THR A 163 8.66 -19.23 -4.88
CA THR A 163 9.48 -20.42 -5.18
C THR A 163 10.81 -20.07 -5.88
N LYS A 164 10.93 -18.86 -6.43
CA LYS A 164 12.14 -18.45 -7.15
C LYS A 164 13.24 -18.00 -6.19
N THR A 165 14.37 -18.68 -6.25
CA THR A 165 15.55 -18.39 -5.40
C THR A 165 16.58 -17.47 -6.06
N ASN A 166 16.44 -17.20 -7.36
CA ASN A 166 17.38 -16.38 -8.16
C ASN A 166 16.85 -14.99 -8.53
N SER A 167 15.66 -14.62 -8.04
CA SER A 167 15.07 -13.29 -8.22
C SER A 167 14.22 -12.98 -7.01
N PHE A 168 14.22 -11.72 -6.54
CA PHE A 168 13.55 -11.36 -5.30
C PHE A 168 12.57 -10.21 -5.49
N TYR A 169 11.49 -10.19 -4.72
CA TYR A 169 10.84 -8.93 -4.37
C TYR A 169 11.26 -8.54 -2.95
N CYS A 170 11.03 -7.29 -2.58
CA CYS A 170 11.53 -6.67 -1.35
C CYS A 170 11.27 -7.48 -0.07
N THR A 171 10.03 -7.94 0.18
CA THR A 171 9.70 -8.73 1.37
C THR A 171 10.18 -10.18 1.28
N GLN A 172 10.25 -10.76 0.08
CA GLN A 172 10.87 -12.08 -0.12
C GLN A 172 12.35 -12.05 0.24
N LEU A 173 13.08 -11.00 -0.13
CA LEU A 173 14.50 -10.86 0.21
C LEU A 173 14.71 -10.87 1.73
N ILE A 174 13.86 -10.15 2.47
CA ILE A 174 13.88 -10.13 3.94
C ILE A 174 13.56 -11.52 4.51
N TYR A 175 12.47 -12.14 4.04
CA TYR A 175 12.08 -13.48 4.48
C TYR A 175 13.21 -14.51 4.32
N GLU A 176 13.83 -14.56 3.14
CA GLU A 176 14.94 -15.47 2.89
C GLU A 176 16.18 -15.11 3.73
N THR A 177 16.42 -13.82 4.02
CA THR A 177 17.50 -13.39 4.91
C THR A 177 17.28 -13.90 6.34
N LEU A 178 16.08 -13.71 6.88
CA LEU A 178 15.73 -14.12 8.25
C LEU A 178 15.70 -15.65 8.43
N LYS A 179 15.38 -16.38 7.35
CA LYS A 179 15.38 -17.85 7.33
C LYS A 179 16.80 -18.45 7.36
N GLN A 180 17.80 -17.70 6.93
CA GLN A 180 19.20 -18.16 6.81
C GLN A 180 20.06 -17.78 8.03
N LEU A 181 19.44 -17.23 9.07
CA LEU A 181 20.12 -16.97 10.33
C LEU A 181 20.44 -18.30 11.04
N PRO A 182 21.57 -18.40 11.77
CA PRO A 182 21.84 -19.51 12.68
C PRO A 182 20.66 -19.78 13.63
N ASN A 183 20.05 -18.70 14.15
CA ASN A 183 18.81 -18.75 14.90
C ASN A 183 17.69 -18.17 14.01
N ALA A 184 17.17 -19.00 13.09
CA ALA A 184 16.21 -18.60 12.07
C ALA A 184 14.96 -17.93 12.68
N ILE A 185 14.53 -16.83 12.06
CA ILE A 185 13.26 -16.16 12.36
C ILE A 185 12.27 -16.53 11.27
N GLU A 186 11.24 -17.30 11.64
CA GLU A 186 10.20 -17.72 10.72
C GLU A 186 9.08 -16.68 10.62
N LEU A 187 8.83 -16.20 9.41
CA LEU A 187 7.67 -15.35 9.13
C LEU A 187 6.48 -16.19 8.66
N HIS A 188 5.28 -15.68 8.94
CA HIS A 188 4.06 -16.22 8.36
C HIS A 188 4.07 -16.04 6.83
N VAL A 189 3.63 -17.08 6.10
CA VAL A 189 3.45 -17.02 4.65
C VAL A 189 1.98 -16.84 4.33
N SER A 190 1.61 -15.64 3.90
CA SER A 190 0.25 -15.31 3.48
C SER A 190 -0.11 -15.91 2.11
N GLN A 191 -1.40 -16.05 1.84
CA GLN A 191 -1.93 -16.44 0.53
C GLN A 191 -2.55 -15.23 -0.17
N VAL A 192 -2.01 -14.89 -1.34
CA VAL A 192 -2.48 -13.77 -2.16
C VAL A 192 -2.90 -14.33 -3.51
N PHE A 193 -4.19 -14.22 -3.85
CA PHE A 193 -4.74 -14.79 -5.09
C PHE A 193 -4.40 -16.28 -5.28
N GLY A 194 -4.40 -17.05 -4.19
CA GLY A 194 -4.10 -18.48 -4.20
C GLY A 194 -2.62 -18.83 -4.37
N LYS A 195 -1.71 -17.86 -4.23
CA LYS A 195 -0.26 -18.07 -4.26
C LYS A 195 0.38 -17.67 -2.92
N PRO A 196 1.40 -18.40 -2.45
CA PRO A 196 2.15 -18.01 -1.27
C PRO A 196 2.95 -16.73 -1.54
N ALA A 197 2.87 -15.78 -0.62
CA ALA A 197 3.61 -14.52 -0.67
C ALA A 197 3.91 -14.02 0.74
N ILE A 198 4.99 -13.24 0.87
CA ILE A 198 5.32 -12.55 2.12
C ILE A 198 4.80 -11.12 2.01
N LEU A 199 3.85 -10.77 2.87
CA LEU A 199 3.32 -9.42 2.98
C LEU A 199 4.07 -8.62 4.03
N TYR A 200 4.01 -7.30 3.94
CA TYR A 200 4.56 -6.44 4.99
C TYR A 200 3.89 -6.68 6.35
N SER A 201 2.60 -7.00 6.37
CA SER A 201 1.88 -7.36 7.59
C SER A 201 2.44 -8.62 8.26
N ASP A 202 3.05 -9.53 7.49
CA ASP A 202 3.66 -10.75 8.03
C ASP A 202 4.98 -10.42 8.77
N ILE A 203 5.70 -9.38 8.30
CA ILE A 203 6.89 -8.85 8.97
C ILE A 203 6.48 -8.06 10.21
N GLU A 204 5.53 -7.11 10.07
CA GLU A 204 5.04 -6.27 11.17
C GLU A 204 4.37 -7.07 12.29
N GLY A 205 3.68 -8.16 11.93
CA GLY A 205 2.95 -9.01 12.86
C GLY A 205 3.82 -10.06 13.56
N SER A 206 5.09 -10.21 13.17
CA SER A 206 5.99 -11.17 13.80
C SER A 206 6.30 -10.78 15.24
N LYS A 207 6.28 -11.75 16.15
CA LYS A 207 6.67 -11.56 17.56
C LYS A 207 8.18 -11.38 17.74
N ASP A 208 8.94 -11.86 16.76
CA ASP A 208 10.40 -11.89 16.75
C ASP A 208 10.98 -10.65 16.08
N ILE A 209 10.14 -9.68 15.72
CA ILE A 209 10.52 -8.39 15.16
C ILE A 209 9.84 -7.30 15.98
N GLU A 210 10.62 -6.32 16.44
CA GLU A 210 10.09 -5.18 17.19
C GLU A 210 10.10 -3.90 16.36
N LEU A 211 9.08 -3.07 16.56
CA LEU A 211 9.05 -1.72 16.01
C LEU A 211 9.93 -0.82 16.86
N VAL A 212 11.04 -0.35 16.31
CA VAL A 212 11.95 0.60 16.96
C VAL A 212 11.39 2.01 16.86
N SER A 213 11.01 2.42 15.65
CA SER A 213 10.59 3.79 15.39
C SER A 213 9.67 3.89 14.19
N ILE A 214 8.84 4.94 14.18
CA ILE A 214 7.98 5.29 13.06
C ILE A 214 7.94 6.80 12.89
N ALA A 215 8.30 7.28 11.70
CA ALA A 215 8.15 8.68 11.33
C ALA A 215 7.18 8.81 10.17
N LYS A 216 6.37 9.86 10.18
CA LYS A 216 5.44 10.20 9.10
C LYS A 216 5.30 11.72 8.98
N ILE A 217 5.10 12.21 7.77
CA ILE A 217 4.69 13.60 7.54
C ILE A 217 3.36 13.90 8.24
N SER A 218 3.11 15.17 8.53
CA SER A 218 1.84 15.56 9.13
C SER A 218 0.69 15.34 8.14
N ARG A 219 -0.52 15.07 8.66
CA ARG A 219 -1.71 14.90 7.80
C ARG A 219 -1.99 16.13 6.94
N ILE A 220 -1.69 17.31 7.47
CA ILE A 220 -1.84 18.59 6.77
C ILE A 220 -0.88 18.63 5.57
N GLN A 221 0.39 18.29 5.78
CA GLN A 221 1.36 18.18 4.68
C GLN A 221 0.93 17.13 3.65
N GLN A 222 0.41 15.99 4.09
CA GLN A 222 -0.11 14.95 3.19
C GLN A 222 -1.31 15.44 2.36
N LEU A 223 -2.22 16.19 2.97
CA LEU A 223 -3.36 16.78 2.27
C LEU A 223 -2.90 17.78 1.20
N PHE A 224 -1.98 18.69 1.56
CA PHE A 224 -1.44 19.68 0.63
C PHE A 224 -0.65 19.03 -0.52
N ALA A 225 0.09 17.96 -0.25
CA ALA A 225 0.82 17.18 -1.26
C ALA A 225 -0.10 16.61 -2.36
N HIS A 226 -1.35 16.30 -2.01
CA HIS A 226 -2.35 15.74 -2.90
C HIS A 226 -3.39 16.75 -3.37
N ALA A 227 -3.29 18.02 -2.96
CA ALA A 227 -4.25 19.06 -3.34
C ALA A 227 -4.43 19.20 -4.86
N PRO A 228 -3.40 19.10 -5.72
CA PRO A 228 -3.58 19.12 -7.17
C PRO A 228 -4.41 17.93 -7.71
N SER A 229 -4.22 16.75 -7.14
CA SER A 229 -4.97 15.55 -7.53
C SER A 229 -6.43 15.64 -7.07
N TYR A 230 -6.66 16.16 -5.86
CA TYR A 230 -8.02 16.38 -5.35
C TYR A 230 -8.75 17.47 -6.13
N SER A 231 -8.09 18.58 -6.47
CA SER A 231 -8.70 19.66 -7.25
C SER A 231 -9.08 19.19 -8.66
N ALA A 232 -8.22 18.40 -9.32
CA ALA A 232 -8.54 17.79 -10.61
C ALA A 232 -9.75 16.85 -10.53
N LEU A 233 -9.84 16.05 -9.46
CA LEU A 233 -10.97 15.12 -9.24
C LEU A 233 -12.28 15.89 -8.96
N ILE A 234 -12.23 16.95 -8.17
CA ILE A 234 -13.38 17.82 -7.89
C ILE A 234 -13.82 18.55 -9.18
N ALA A 235 -12.90 19.12 -9.95
CA ALA A 235 -13.20 19.82 -11.19
C ALA A 235 -13.79 18.86 -12.24
N GLY A 236 -13.19 17.67 -12.40
CA GLY A 236 -13.67 16.62 -13.29
C GLY A 236 -15.06 16.11 -12.89
N GLY A 237 -15.29 15.87 -11.59
CA GLY A 237 -16.61 15.50 -11.06
C GLY A 237 -17.66 16.60 -11.30
N SER A 238 -17.29 17.87 -11.14
CA SER A 238 -18.18 19.02 -11.37
C SER A 238 -18.54 19.20 -12.85
N LEU A 239 -17.57 19.01 -13.76
CA LEU A 239 -17.80 19.04 -15.20
C LEU A 239 -18.67 17.86 -15.66
N ALA A 240 -18.39 16.65 -15.16
CA ALA A 240 -19.19 15.47 -15.44
C ALA A 240 -20.65 15.64 -14.95
N TRP A 241 -20.86 16.31 -13.81
CA TRP A 241 -22.19 16.68 -13.33
C TRP A 241 -22.92 17.57 -14.34
N LYS A 242 -22.30 18.66 -14.77
CA LYS A 242 -22.91 19.61 -15.71
C LYS A 242 -23.26 18.95 -17.05
N LEU A 243 -22.43 18.03 -17.53
CA LEU A 243 -22.64 17.36 -18.83
C LEU A 243 -23.63 16.21 -18.75
N ASN A 244 -23.70 15.49 -17.62
CA ASN A 244 -24.64 14.38 -17.45
C ASN A 244 -24.95 14.11 -15.96
N PRO A 245 -26.06 14.65 -15.43
CA PRO A 245 -26.48 14.46 -14.03
C PRO A 245 -26.75 13.00 -13.64
N SER A 246 -26.97 12.12 -14.61
CA SER A 246 -27.23 10.69 -14.35
C SER A 246 -25.95 9.85 -14.21
N LEU A 247 -24.79 10.38 -14.63
CA LEU A 247 -23.48 9.74 -14.48
C LEU A 247 -22.75 10.13 -13.19
N THR A 248 -23.35 11.02 -12.39
CA THR A 248 -22.63 11.77 -11.35
C THR A 248 -22.60 11.11 -9.98
N PHE A 249 -23.52 10.18 -9.70
CA PHE A 249 -23.67 9.63 -8.36
C PHE A 249 -22.43 8.89 -7.79
N PRO A 250 -21.55 8.25 -8.60
CA PRO A 250 -20.32 7.63 -8.06
C PRO A 250 -19.10 8.57 -7.98
N GLY A 251 -19.03 9.63 -8.78
CA GLY A 251 -17.78 10.36 -9.04
C GLY A 251 -17.45 11.48 -8.06
N SER A 252 -18.46 12.26 -7.64
CA SER A 252 -18.29 13.39 -6.71
C SER A 252 -18.29 12.94 -5.24
N PHE A 253 -19.01 11.87 -4.90
CA PHE A 253 -18.98 11.29 -3.56
C PHE A 253 -17.67 10.59 -3.24
N THR A 254 -17.01 9.96 -4.22
CA THR A 254 -15.74 9.27 -3.97
C THR A 254 -14.63 10.23 -3.57
N GLY A 255 -14.54 11.43 -4.18
CA GLY A 255 -13.57 12.46 -3.77
C GLY A 255 -13.76 12.95 -2.34
N LEU A 256 -15.01 13.28 -1.97
CA LEU A 256 -15.34 13.79 -0.63
C LEU A 256 -15.25 12.68 0.44
N ALA A 257 -15.72 11.47 0.13
CA ALA A 257 -15.62 10.32 1.02
C ALA A 257 -14.16 9.92 1.26
N THR A 258 -13.29 10.02 0.25
CA THR A 258 -11.85 9.77 0.40
C THR A 258 -11.24 10.77 1.39
N LEU A 259 -11.55 12.07 1.25
CA LEU A 259 -11.11 13.11 2.20
C LEU A 259 -11.60 12.85 3.63
N LEU A 260 -12.86 12.43 3.80
CA LEU A 260 -13.43 12.12 5.12
C LEU A 260 -12.88 10.82 5.73
N PHE A 261 -12.59 9.80 4.93
CA PHE A 261 -12.01 8.52 5.38
C PHE A 261 -10.58 8.72 5.92
N PHE A 262 -9.79 9.62 5.30
CA PHE A 262 -8.47 10.00 5.81
C PHE A 262 -8.54 10.91 7.05
N SER A 263 -9.60 11.69 7.22
CA SER A 263 -9.81 12.52 8.41
C SER A 263 -10.09 11.68 9.67
N ASN A 264 -10.95 10.65 9.56
CA ASN A 264 -11.55 10.01 10.73
C ASN A 264 -10.85 8.74 11.27
N ASN A 265 -9.88 8.18 10.54
CA ASN A 265 -9.13 7.01 11.03
C ASN A 265 -8.00 7.42 11.98
N LYS A 266 -8.30 7.63 13.27
CA LYS A 266 -7.26 7.60 14.31
C LYS A 266 -6.83 6.14 14.52
N PRO A 267 -5.56 5.77 14.30
CA PRO A 267 -5.12 4.43 14.66
C PRO A 267 -5.28 4.26 16.17
N LYS A 268 -6.04 3.25 16.60
CA LYS A 268 -6.01 2.78 17.99
C LYS A 268 -4.62 2.19 18.22
N GLN A 269 -3.64 3.02 18.54
CA GLN A 269 -2.37 2.55 19.07
C GLN A 269 -2.68 1.89 20.43
N LYS A 270 -2.77 0.56 20.43
CA LYS A 270 -2.66 -0.21 21.66
C LYS A 270 -1.21 -0.06 22.13
N HIS A 271 -0.93 1.00 22.90
CA HIS A 271 0.30 1.08 23.68
C HIS A 271 0.31 -0.12 24.63
N LYS A 272 1.07 -1.16 24.29
CA LYS A 272 1.57 -2.10 25.29
C LYS A 272 2.59 -1.30 26.10
N LYS A 273 2.23 -0.89 27.32
CA LYS A 273 3.21 -0.44 28.31
C LYS A 273 4.19 -1.60 28.51
N SER A 274 5.44 -1.43 28.10
CA SER A 274 6.52 -2.29 28.57
C SER A 274 6.69 -2.02 30.06
N LEU A 275 6.44 -3.05 30.88
CA LEU A 275 6.84 -3.06 32.28
C LEU A 275 8.36 -3.16 32.31
N SER A 276 9.03 -2.05 32.58
CA SER A 276 10.40 -2.04 33.09
C SER A 276 10.36 -2.52 34.54
N ALA A 277 10.46 -3.82 34.76
CA ALA A 277 10.78 -4.35 36.07
C ALA A 277 12.27 -4.11 36.32
N HIS A 278 12.56 -3.14 37.18
CA HIS A 278 13.83 -3.07 37.90
C HIS A 278 14.01 -4.38 38.68
N ALA A 279 15.05 -5.14 38.33
CA ALA A 279 15.64 -6.10 39.25
C ALA A 279 16.71 -5.35 40.06
N ASN A 280 16.48 -5.31 41.37
CA ASN A 280 17.54 -5.17 42.37
C ASN A 280 18.32 -6.48 42.45
#